data_AF-A0A7J3U6E9-F1
#
_entry.id   AF-A0A7J3U6E9-F1
#
_cell.length_a   1.000
_cell.length_b   1.000
_cell.length_c   1.000
_cell.angle_alpha   90.00
_cell.angle_beta   90.00
_cell.angle_gamma   90.00
#
_symmetry.space_group_name_H-M   'P 1'
#
loop_
_entity.id
_entity.type
_entity.pdbx_description
1 polymer ?
#
loop_
_entity_poly.entity_id
_entity_poly.type
_entity_poly.pdbx_seq_one_letter_code
_entity_poly.pdbx_strand_id
1 'polypeptide(L)'
;EEGLGEERDALFMGLGDVIIPGILASASYFYGSLYVAMAAIVGSLAGFFFLMNMAAKGNPQAGLPCLNGGAIAGYAISSYLLFGKLLGF
;
A
#
# COMPACT_ATOMS: atom_id res chain seq x y z
N GLU A 1 34.24 17.75 18.64
CA GLU A 1 33.77 17.68 17.24
C GLU A 1 33.38 16.23 16.92
N GLU A 2 32.13 15.92 16.57
CA GLU A 2 31.48 15.95 15.24
C GLU A 2 31.20 14.49 14.82
N GLY A 3 30.02 14.07 14.37
CA GLY A 3 28.88 14.82 13.90
C GLY A 3 27.56 14.08 14.15
N LEU A 4 26.57 14.91 14.51
CA LEU A 4 25.23 14.90 13.95
C LEU A 4 24.57 13.53 13.91
N GLY A 5 23.87 13.19 15.01
CA GLY A 5 22.75 12.27 14.93
C GLY A 5 21.84 12.79 13.83
N GLU A 6 21.85 12.08 12.70
CA GLU A 6 21.03 12.40 11.53
C GLU A 6 19.61 12.65 12.05
N GLU A 7 19.14 13.89 11.94
CA GLU A 7 17.75 14.22 12.20
C GLU A 7 16.95 13.27 11.33
N ARG A 8 16.41 12.21 11.93
CA ARG A 8 15.49 11.28 11.26
C ARG A 8 14.27 12.11 10.97
N ASP A 9 14.30 12.75 9.82
CA ASP A 9 13.25 13.63 9.35
C ASP A 9 11.96 12.82 9.45
N ALA A 10 11.03 13.30 10.27
CA ALA A 10 9.83 12.55 10.56
C ALA A 10 9.08 12.41 9.23
N LEU A 11 9.06 11.21 8.66
CA LEU A 11 8.31 10.95 7.44
C LEU A 11 6.82 10.98 7.78
N PHE A 12 6.23 12.17 7.75
CA PHE A 12 4.80 12.35 7.88
C PHE A 12 4.13 11.83 6.62
N MET A 13 3.36 10.76 6.80
CA MET A 13 2.46 10.26 5.77
C MET A 13 1.07 10.88 5.98
N GLY A 14 0.42 11.27 4.88
CA GLY A 14 -0.94 11.77 4.96
C GLY A 14 -1.86 10.67 5.47
N LEU A 15 -2.76 10.98 6.40
CA LEU A 15 -3.79 10.03 6.85
C LEU A 15 -4.63 9.51 5.67
N GLY A 16 -4.80 10.33 4.62
CA GLY A 16 -5.43 9.92 3.36
C GLY A 16 -4.70 8.78 2.64
N ASP A 17 -3.38 8.69 2.75
CA ASP A 17 -2.58 7.66 2.06
C ASP A 17 -2.87 6.26 2.62
N VAL A 18 -3.25 6.17 3.89
CA VAL A 18 -3.67 4.92 4.54
C VAL A 18 -5.16 4.64 4.27
N ILE A 19 -6.00 5.68 4.26
CA ILE A 19 -7.45 5.52 4.05
C ILE A 19 -7.79 5.04 2.64
N ILE A 20 -7.20 5.62 1.59
CA ILE A 20 -7.55 5.28 0.19
C ILE A 20 -7.39 3.77 -0.10
N PRO A 21 -6.23 3.12 0.15
CA PRO A 21 -6.11 1.68 -0.08
C PRO A 21 -6.98 0.86 0.89
N GLY A 22 -7.27 1.39 2.09
CA GLY A 22 -8.19 0.79 3.07
C GLY A 22 -9.63 0.70 2.57
N ILE A 23 -10.08 1.66 1.76
CA ILE A 23 -11.41 1.63 1.13
C ILE A 23 -11.51 0.43 0.17
N LEU A 24 -10.47 0.18 -0.65
CA LEU A 24 -10.44 -0.95 -1.57
C LEU A 24 -10.46 -2.30 -0.84
N ALA A 25 -9.69 -2.42 0.24
CA ALA A 25 -9.69 -3.63 1.07
C ALA A 25 -11.07 -3.87 1.70
N SER A 26 -11.71 -2.82 2.22
CA SER A 26 -13.06 -2.89 2.80
C SER A 26 -14.09 -3.31 1.76
N ALA A 27 -14.08 -2.69 0.57
CA ALA A 27 -14.98 -3.04 -0.52
C ALA A 27 -14.80 -4.51 -0.96
N SER A 28 -13.56 -4.98 -1.06
CA SER A 28 -13.23 -6.36 -1.42
C SER A 28 -13.74 -7.38 -0.40
N TYR A 29 -13.72 -7.01 0.89
CA TYR A 29 -14.28 -7.84 1.95
C TYR A 29 -15.81 -7.93 1.84
N PHE A 30 -16.49 -6.79 1.64
CA PHE A 30 -17.95 -6.76 1.53
C PHE A 30 -18.49 -7.48 0.29
N TYR A 31 -17.82 -7.35 -0.86
CA TYR A 31 -18.34 -7.87 -2.13
C TYR A 31 -17.89 -9.29 -2.49
N GLY A 32 -16.83 -9.81 -1.89
CA GLY A 32 -16.20 -11.01 -2.44
C GLY A 32 -15.55 -11.94 -1.44
N SER A 33 -14.46 -11.50 -0.81
CA SER A 33 -13.60 -12.42 -0.08
C SER A 33 -12.67 -11.74 0.90
N LEU A 34 -12.61 -12.31 2.11
CA LEU A 34 -11.61 -11.97 3.11
C LEU A 34 -10.19 -12.15 2.55
N TYR A 35 -9.93 -13.18 1.73
CA TYR A 35 -8.60 -13.43 1.18
C TYR A 35 -8.15 -12.33 0.22
N VAL A 36 -9.05 -11.80 -0.60
CA VAL A 36 -8.73 -10.68 -1.52
C VAL A 36 -8.55 -9.39 -0.75
N ALA A 37 -9.38 -9.14 0.28
CA ALA A 37 -9.20 -8.01 1.17
C ALA A 37 -7.84 -8.04 1.88
N MET A 38 -7.46 -9.20 2.44
CA MET A 38 -6.14 -9.38 3.05
C MET A 38 -5.01 -9.18 2.05
N ALA A 39 -5.14 -9.69 0.82
CA ALA A 39 -4.14 -9.49 -0.22
C ALA A 39 -3.98 -8.01 -0.63
N ALA A 40 -5.07 -7.24 -0.68
CA ALA A 40 -5.00 -5.79 -0.92
C ALA A 40 -4.28 -5.04 0.22
N ILE A 41 -4.51 -5.43 1.48
CA ILE A 41 -3.81 -4.87 2.64
C ILE A 41 -2.32 -5.24 2.62
N VAL A 42 -1.99 -6.50 2.31
CA VAL A 42 -0.58 -6.93 2.19
C VAL A 42 0.11 -6.21 1.03
N GLY A 43 -0.59 -6.01 -0.09
CA GLY A 43 -0.10 -5.24 -1.23
C GLY A 43 0.17 -3.78 -0.89
N SER A 44 -0.71 -3.12 -0.13
CA SER A 44 -0.48 -1.74 0.32
C SER A 44 0.69 -1.64 1.30
N LEU A 45 0.85 -2.62 2.19
CA LEU A 45 2.00 -2.73 3.10
C LEU A 45 3.32 -2.89 2.34
N ALA A 46 3.33 -3.71 1.29
CA ALA A 46 4.50 -3.88 0.43
C ALA A 46 4.86 -2.57 -0.29
N GLY A 47 3.85 -1.85 -0.81
CA GLY A 47 4.02 -0.52 -1.39
C GLY A 47 4.56 0.51 -0.40
N PHE A 48 4.08 0.47 0.85
CA PHE A 48 4.61 1.30 1.95
C PHE A 48 6.08 0.96 2.27
N PHE A 49 6.42 -0.32 2.37
CA PHE A 49 7.79 -0.74 2.64
C PHE A 49 8.73 -0.28 1.52
N PHE A 50 8.31 -0.41 0.25
CA PHE A 50 9.06 0.07 -0.89
C PHE A 50 9.31 1.58 -0.83
N LEU A 51 8.28 2.37 -0.52
CA LEU A 51 8.42 3.82 -0.35
C LEU A 51 9.36 4.20 0.78
N MET A 52 9.24 3.54 1.94
CA MET A 52 10.10 3.82 3.08
C MET A 52 11.56 3.52 2.76
N ASN A 53 11.83 2.46 1.99
CA ASN A 53 13.19 2.16 1.49
C ASN A 53 13.71 3.24 0.52
N MET A 54 12.86 3.80 -0.35
CA MET A 54 13.26 4.88 -1.25
C MET A 54 13.48 6.19 -0.51
N ALA A 55 12.59 6.53 0.43
CA ALA A 55 12.70 7.70 1.29
C ALA A 55 13.98 7.66 2.13
N ALA A 56 14.32 6.50 2.71
CA ALA A 56 15.56 6.29 3.45
C ALA A 56 16.83 6.46 2.58
N LYS A 57 16.72 6.29 1.25
CA LYS A 57 17.81 6.54 0.29
C LYS A 57 17.88 8.02 -0.16
N GLY A 58 17.14 8.92 0.48
CA GLY A 58 17.12 10.35 0.15
C GLY A 58 16.38 10.70 -1.14
N ASN A 59 15.66 9.75 -1.75
CA ASN A 59 14.88 9.96 -2.98
C ASN A 59 13.38 9.76 -2.69
N PRO A 60 12.72 10.76 -2.08
CA PRO A 60 11.31 10.66 -1.74
C PRO A 60 10.47 10.57 -3.01
N GLN A 61 9.76 9.44 -3.15
CA GLN A 61 8.81 9.22 -4.24
C GLN A 61 7.40 9.60 -3.77
N ALA A 62 6.51 9.92 -4.71
CA ALA A 62 5.10 10.16 -4.39
C ALA A 62 4.49 8.93 -3.69
N GLY A 63 3.97 9.14 -2.48
CA GLY A 63 3.41 8.07 -1.64
C GLY A 63 2.17 7.42 -2.27
N LEU A 64 1.21 8.25 -2.68
CA LEU A 64 -0.08 7.79 -3.22
C LEU A 64 0.04 6.74 -4.34
N PRO A 65 0.86 6.93 -5.40
CA PRO A 65 1.02 5.91 -6.43
C PRO A 65 1.53 4.56 -5.94
N CYS A 66 2.50 4.52 -5.02
CA CYS A 66 3.06 3.25 -4.55
C CYS A 66 2.14 2.53 -3.56
N LEU A 67 1.49 3.24 -2.62
CA LEU A 67 0.52 2.60 -1.71
C LEU A 67 -0.70 2.06 -2.47
N ASN A 68 -1.30 2.90 -3.31
CA ASN A 68 -2.49 2.51 -4.05
C ASN A 68 -2.16 1.50 -5.15
N GLY A 69 -1.02 1.65 -5.83
CA GLY A 69 -0.54 0.67 -6.81
C GLY A 69 -0.32 -0.71 -6.19
N GLY A 70 0.29 -0.77 -4.99
CA GLY A 70 0.44 -2.02 -4.25
C GLY A 70 -0.89 -2.65 -3.87
N ALA A 71 -1.84 -1.85 -3.38
CA ALA A 71 -3.19 -2.32 -3.03
C ALA A 71 -3.96 -2.87 -4.23
N ILE A 72 -3.94 -2.15 -5.36
CA ILE A 72 -4.59 -2.54 -6.62
C ILE A 72 -3.96 -3.80 -7.19
N ALA A 73 -2.61 -3.89 -7.19
CA ALA A 73 -1.91 -5.08 -7.64
C ALA A 73 -2.27 -6.31 -6.78
N GLY A 74 -2.28 -6.15 -5.46
CA GLY A 74 -2.70 -7.21 -4.53
C GLY A 74 -4.13 -7.67 -4.76
N TYR A 75 -5.06 -6.73 -4.94
CA TYR A 75 -6.46 -7.02 -5.29
C TYR A 75 -6.56 -7.74 -6.65
N ALA A 76 -5.95 -7.22 -7.71
CA ALA A 76 -6.08 -7.75 -9.06
C ALA A 76 -5.50 -9.17 -9.16
N ILE A 77 -4.32 -9.39 -8.59
CA ILE A 77 -3.66 -10.70 -8.60
C ILE A 77 -4.49 -11.72 -7.80
N SER A 78 -4.88 -11.39 -6.57
CA SER A 78 -5.64 -12.33 -5.72
C SER A 78 -7.05 -12.57 -6.25
N SER A 79 -7.72 -11.56 -6.77
CA SER A 79 -9.05 -11.70 -7.38
C SER A 79 -8.99 -12.60 -8.61
N TYR A 80 -8.01 -12.38 -9.49
CA TYR A 80 -7.85 -13.20 -10.68
C TYR A 80 -7.47 -14.65 -10.35
N LEU A 81 -6.59 -14.87 -9.38
CA LEU A 81 -6.18 -16.22 -8.96
C LEU A 81 -7.30 -17.00 -8.27
N LEU A 82 -8.12 -16.34 -7.45
CA LEU A 82 -9.17 -17.02 -6.67
C LEU A 82 -10.48 -17.19 -7.44
N PHE A 83 -10.88 -16.19 -8.23
CA PHE A 83 -12.19 -16.15 -8.87
C PHE A 83 -12.12 -16.24 -10.40
N GLY A 84 -10.93 -16.14 -11.01
CA GLY A 84 -10.77 -16.07 -12.48
C GLY A 84 -11.33 -14.79 -13.11
N LYS A 85 -11.78 -13.83 -12.27
CA LYS A 85 -12.42 -12.57 -12.63
C LYS A 85 -12.08 -11.49 -11.59
N LEU A 86 -12.33 -10.24 -11.96
CA LEU A 86 -12.23 -9.12 -11.02
C LEU A 86 -13.50 -9.05 -10.18
N LEU A 87 -13.35 -9.10 -8.85
CA LEU A 87 -14.45 -9.05 -7.90
C LEU A 87 -15.23 -7.73 -8.04
N GLY A 88 -16.49 -7.83 -8.46
CA GLY A 88 -17.35 -6.68 -8.72
C GLY A 88 -17.68 -6.44 -10.20
N PHE A 89 -17.13 -7.25 -11.11
CA PHE A 89 -17.46 -7.28 -12.54
C PHE A 89 -17.88 -8.69 -12.98
#